data_AF-A0A5D3YCZ0-F1
#
_entry.id   AF-A0A5D3YCZ0-F1
#
_cell.length_a   1.000
_cell.length_b   1.000
_cell.length_c   1.000
_cell.angle_alpha   90.00
_cell.angle_beta   90.00
_cell.angle_gamma   90.00
#
_symmetry.space_group_name_H-M   'P 1'
#
loop_
_entity.id
_entity.type
_entity.pdbx_description
1 polymer ?
#
loop_
_entity_poly.entity_id
_entity_poly.type
_entity_poly.pdbx_seq_one_letter_code
_entity_poly.pdbx_strand_id
1 'polypeptide(L)'
;MELGDFINVMLRQQWSPEQISGRLKREGWASICHETIYQYILKVKRAEGDQLHLNLRHHAKKYHKRYGGITCSRKHIHNRVDIDRFPEIANRGEWLITGKQIP
;
A
#
# COMPACT_ATOMS: atom_id res chain seq x y z
N MET A 1 -9.14 -15.81 -25.07
CA MET A 1 -8.29 -15.44 -23.92
C MET A 1 -8.97 -16.00 -22.70
N GLU A 2 -8.31 -16.87 -21.94
CA GLU A 2 -8.91 -17.49 -20.76
C GLU A 2 -9.02 -16.49 -19.60
N LEU A 3 -9.92 -16.74 -18.65
CA LEU A 3 -10.14 -15.86 -17.49
C LEU A 3 -8.86 -15.66 -16.66
N GLY A 4 -8.09 -16.74 -16.48
CA GLY A 4 -6.84 -16.73 -15.73
C GLY A 4 -5.79 -15.83 -16.37
N ASP A 5 -5.65 -15.87 -17.69
CA ASP A 5 -4.70 -15.04 -18.44
C ASP A 5 -5.04 -13.55 -18.29
N PHE A 6 -6.33 -13.21 -18.37
CA PHE A 6 -6.79 -11.84 -18.20
C PHE A 6 -6.48 -11.31 -16.79
N ILE A 7 -6.75 -12.10 -15.75
CA ILE A 7 -6.43 -11.76 -14.36
C ILE A 7 -4.92 -11.56 -14.19
N ASN A 8 -4.10 -12.44 -14.78
CA ASN A 8 -2.64 -12.35 -14.70
C ASN A 8 -2.10 -11.08 -15.36
N VAL A 9 -2.63 -10.71 -16.52
CA VAL A 9 -2.26 -9.46 -17.21
C VAL A 9 -2.63 -8.23 -16.38
N MET A 10 -3.83 -8.20 -15.79
CA MET A 10 -4.28 -7.07 -14.97
C MET A 10 -3.48 -6.96 -13.66
N LEU A 11 -3.17 -8.08 -13.02
CA LEU A 11 -2.33 -8.09 -11.82
C LEU A 11 -0.91 -7.61 -12.12
N ARG A 12 -0.31 -7.98 -13.26
CA ARG A 12 1.00 -7.44 -13.68
C ARG A 12 0.97 -5.93 -13.91
N GLN A 13 -0.17 -5.39 -14.29
CA GLN A 13 -0.42 -3.94 -14.40
C GLN A 13 -0.74 -3.28 -13.04
N GLN A 14 -0.59 -3.97 -11.91
CA GLN A 14 -0.83 -3.47 -10.55
C GLN A 14 -2.30 -3.11 -10.25
N TRP A 15 -3.25 -3.77 -10.91
CA TRP A 15 -4.67 -3.59 -10.60
C TRP A 15 -5.06 -4.31 -9.30
N SER A 16 -5.95 -3.71 -8.51
CA SER A 16 -6.53 -4.37 -7.33
C SER A 16 -7.57 -5.42 -7.73
N PRO A 17 -7.75 -6.50 -6.94
CA PRO A 17 -8.80 -7.49 -7.20
C PRO A 17 -10.21 -6.90 -7.31
N GLU A 18 -10.54 -5.84 -6.57
CA GLU A 18 -11.83 -5.15 -6.75
C GLU A 18 -11.93 -4.44 -8.11
N GLN A 19 -10.84 -3.81 -8.57
CA GLN A 19 -10.81 -3.16 -9.88
C GLN A 19 -10.93 -4.18 -11.01
N ILE A 20 -10.27 -5.34 -10.88
CA ILE A 20 -10.36 -6.44 -11.84
C ILE A 20 -11.80 -6.98 -11.91
N SER A 21 -12.44 -7.21 -10.76
CA SER A 21 -13.86 -7.62 -10.70
C SER A 21 -14.78 -6.61 -11.41
N GLY A 22 -14.58 -5.31 -11.14
CA GLY A 22 -15.33 -4.25 -11.81
C GLY A 22 -15.07 -4.19 -13.32
N ARG A 23 -13.84 -4.46 -13.76
CA ARG A 23 -13.46 -4.49 -15.18
C ARG A 23 -14.09 -5.69 -15.89
N LEU A 24 -14.02 -6.88 -15.29
CA LEU A 24 -14.62 -8.10 -15.82
C LEU A 24 -16.13 -7.92 -16.07
N LYS A 25 -16.84 -7.28 -15.13
CA LYS A 25 -18.26 -6.97 -15.29
C LYS A 25 -18.55 -6.06 -16.50
N ARG A 26 -17.65 -5.12 -16.81
CA ARG A 26 -17.80 -4.22 -17.98
C ARG A 26 -17.47 -4.90 -19.30
N GLU A 27 -16.54 -5.85 -19.30
CA GLU A 27 -16.17 -6.60 -20.50
C GLU A 27 -17.13 -7.76 -20.83
N GLY A 28 -18.28 -7.84 -20.13
CA GLY A 28 -19.32 -8.82 -20.40
C GLY A 28 -19.04 -10.21 -19.83
N TRP A 29 -18.00 -10.34 -18.99
CA TRP A 29 -17.75 -11.58 -18.26
C TRP A 29 -18.76 -11.74 -17.12
N ALA A 30 -18.89 -12.97 -16.63
CA ALA A 30 -19.68 -13.26 -15.44
C ALA A 30 -19.26 -12.35 -14.27
N SER A 31 -20.22 -11.98 -13.43
CA SER A 31 -19.97 -11.16 -12.25
C SER A 31 -19.16 -11.94 -11.21
N ILE A 32 -17.84 -11.92 -11.35
CA ILE A 32 -16.89 -12.60 -10.47
C ILE A 32 -16.63 -11.72 -9.25
N CYS A 33 -16.83 -12.30 -8.05
CA CYS A 33 -16.48 -11.64 -6.80
C CYS A 33 -14.95 -11.52 -6.66
N HIS A 34 -14.50 -10.41 -6.06
CA HIS A 34 -13.08 -10.18 -5.79
C HIS A 34 -12.47 -11.29 -4.90
N GLU A 35 -13.26 -11.91 -4.02
CA GLU A 35 -12.83 -13.05 -3.22
C GLU A 35 -12.41 -14.27 -4.06
N THR A 36 -13.11 -14.52 -5.17
CA THR A 36 -12.74 -15.59 -6.10
C THR A 36 -11.37 -15.33 -6.73
N ILE A 37 -11.08 -14.06 -7.05
CA ILE A 37 -9.77 -13.62 -7.56
C ILE A 37 -8.70 -13.83 -6.48
N TYR A 38 -8.98 -13.49 -5.22
CA TYR A 38 -8.06 -13.77 -4.11
C TYR A 38 -7.75 -15.26 -3.95
N GLN A 39 -8.77 -16.12 -4.00
CA GLN A 39 -8.58 -17.57 -3.92
C GLN A 39 -7.76 -18.11 -5.09
N TYR A 40 -8.00 -17.58 -6.31
CA TYR A 40 -7.21 -17.93 -7.48
C TYR A 40 -5.72 -17.57 -7.28
N ILE A 41 -5.42 -16.33 -6.87
CA ILE A 41 -4.05 -15.88 -6.60
C ILE A 41 -3.39 -16.78 -5.53
N LEU A 42 -4.11 -17.15 -4.48
CA LEU A 42 -3.59 -18.00 -3.42
C LEU A 42 -3.30 -19.43 -3.91
N LYS A 43 -4.16 -19.99 -4.78
CA LYS A 43 -3.94 -21.30 -5.40
C LYS A 43 -2.69 -21.28 -6.30
N VAL A 44 -2.57 -20.29 -7.17
CA VAL A 44 -1.41 -20.09 -8.06
C VAL A 44 -0.12 -19.98 -7.25
N LYS A 45 -0.13 -19.16 -6.18
CA LYS A 45 1.00 -19.05 -5.25
C LYS A 45 1.43 -20.40 -4.66
N ARG A 46 0.48 -21.27 -4.31
CA ARG A 46 0.77 -22.58 -3.69
C ARG A 46 1.23 -23.63 -4.70
N ALA A 47 0.70 -23.60 -5.93
CA ALA A 47 0.96 -24.62 -6.94
C ALA A 47 2.23 -24.36 -7.74
N GLU A 48 2.44 -23.12 -8.20
CA GLU A 48 3.51 -22.78 -9.15
C GLU A 48 4.67 -22.01 -8.49
N GLY A 49 4.53 -21.64 -7.21
CA GLY A 49 5.48 -20.75 -6.53
C GLY A 49 5.51 -19.33 -7.11
N ASP A 50 4.50 -18.96 -7.90
CA ASP A 50 4.51 -17.71 -8.66
C ASP A 50 4.41 -16.48 -7.75
N GLN A 51 5.11 -15.44 -8.16
CA GLN A 51 5.22 -14.15 -7.47
C GLN A 51 4.08 -13.20 -7.81
N LEU A 52 3.02 -13.66 -8.47
CA LEU A 52 1.85 -12.86 -8.83
C LEU A 52 1.24 -12.11 -7.64
N HIS A 53 1.25 -12.75 -6.47
CA HIS A 53 0.78 -12.17 -5.21
C HIS A 53 1.61 -10.96 -4.73
N LEU A 54 2.81 -10.75 -5.28
CA LEU A 54 3.62 -9.56 -5.05
C LEU A 54 3.12 -8.34 -5.84
N ASN A 55 2.21 -8.51 -6.80
CA ASN A 55 1.64 -7.36 -7.49
C ASN A 55 0.39 -6.79 -6.79
N LEU A 56 0.03 -7.36 -5.63
CA LEU A 56 -1.06 -6.85 -4.81
C LEU A 56 -0.57 -5.65 -4.00
N ARG A 57 -1.33 -4.55 -4.07
CA ARG A 57 -1.11 -3.32 -3.28
C ARG A 57 -0.89 -3.61 -1.79
N HIS A 58 -1.66 -4.56 -1.26
CA HIS A 58 -1.46 -5.12 0.06
C HIS A 58 -0.93 -6.54 -0.08
N HIS A 59 0.38 -6.67 -0.30
CA HIS A 59 1.10 -7.90 0.01
C HIS A 59 0.68 -8.30 1.43
N ALA A 60 0.34 -9.57 1.66
CA ALA A 60 -0.13 -10.08 2.95
C ALA A 60 0.94 -9.89 4.05
N LYS A 61 1.13 -8.65 4.49
CA LYS A 61 2.13 -8.22 5.46
C LYS A 61 1.75 -8.86 6.77
N LYS A 62 2.73 -9.53 7.38
CA LYS A 62 2.55 -10.07 8.71
C LYS A 62 2.25 -8.92 9.66
N TYR A 63 1.09 -8.99 10.32
CA TYR A 63 0.73 -8.01 11.32
C TYR A 63 1.74 -8.05 12.48
N HIS A 64 2.24 -6.88 12.89
CA HIS A 64 3.11 -6.77 14.06
C HIS A 64 2.28 -6.88 15.35
N LYS A 65 2.72 -7.72 16.29
CA LYS A 65 2.09 -7.80 17.62
C LYS A 65 2.21 -6.44 18.32
N ARG A 66 1.12 -5.98 18.96
CA ARG A 66 1.08 -4.71 19.71
C ARG A 66 1.94 -4.71 20.97
N TYR A 67 2.23 -5.89 21.53
CA TYR A 67 2.98 -6.06 22.78
C TYR A 67 4.20 -6.96 22.57
N GLY A 68 5.28 -6.72 23.32
CA GLY A 68 6.48 -7.56 23.33
C GLY A 68 7.52 -7.27 22.24
N GLY A 69 7.35 -6.22 21.43
CA GLY A 69 8.38 -5.77 20.51
C GLY A 69 9.18 -4.63 21.13
N ILE A 70 10.41 -4.89 21.59
CA ILE A 70 11.40 -3.85 21.96
C ILE A 70 11.63 -2.83 20.82
N THR A 71 11.24 -3.20 19.59
CA THR A 71 11.47 -2.45 18.36
C THR A 71 10.24 -1.72 17.82
N CYS A 72 9.11 -1.66 18.54
CA CYS A 72 8.00 -0.79 18.11
C CYS A 72 8.40 0.67 18.33
N SER A 73 9.08 1.20 17.31
CA SER A 73 9.48 2.57 17.03
C SER A 73 8.78 3.65 17.87
N ARG A 74 9.17 3.75 19.14
CA ARG A 74 9.29 5.03 19.84
C ARG A 74 10.70 5.57 19.62
N LYS A 75 11.22 5.42 18.39
CA LYS A 75 12.38 6.20 18.01
C LYS A 75 11.89 7.64 17.95
N HIS A 76 12.39 8.42 18.88
CA HIS A 76 12.32 9.86 18.84
C HIS A 76 12.64 10.33 17.41
N ILE A 77 11.84 11.25 16.85
CA ILE A 77 12.16 11.85 15.55
C ILE A 77 13.54 12.50 15.70
N HIS A 78 14.51 12.04 14.90
CA HIS A 78 15.85 12.62 14.94
C HIS A 78 15.74 14.09 14.56
N ASN A 79 16.35 14.96 15.35
CA ASN A 79 16.26 16.42 15.24
C ASN A 79 14.84 16.98 15.43
N ARG A 80 14.02 16.39 16.31
CA ARG A 80 12.79 17.09 16.72
C ARG A 80 13.16 18.44 17.35
N VAL A 81 12.48 19.49 16.94
CA VAL A 81 12.55 20.82 17.55
C VAL A 81 11.29 20.99 18.41
N ASP A 82 11.47 21.25 19.71
CA ASP A 82 10.34 21.53 20.61
C ASP A 82 9.70 22.87 20.27
N ILE A 83 8.40 23.02 20.56
CA ILE A 83 7.60 24.22 20.22
C ILE A 83 8.24 25.51 20.76
N ASP A 84 8.86 25.46 21.93
CA ASP A 84 9.53 26.61 22.56
C ASP A 84 10.76 27.13 21.77
N ARG A 85 11.34 26.30 20.89
CA ARG A 85 12.47 26.68 20.05
C ARG A 85 12.06 27.17 18.67
N PHE A 86 10.75 27.16 18.35
CA PHE A 86 10.29 27.72 17.09
C PHE A 86 10.51 29.24 17.08
N PRO A 87 11.16 29.80 16.04
CA PRO A 87 11.33 31.24 15.94
C PRO A 87 9.96 31.92 15.86
N GLU A 88 9.73 33.07 16.49
CA GLU A 88 8.39 33.71 16.49
C GLU A 88 7.79 33.94 15.10
N ILE A 89 8.63 34.16 14.09
CA ILE A 89 8.27 34.28 12.66
C ILE A 89 7.42 33.08 12.21
N ALA A 90 7.69 31.92 12.80
CA ALA A 90 6.93 30.71 12.61
C ALA A 90 5.48 30.79 13.07
N ASN A 91 5.28 31.31 14.28
CA ASN A 91 3.97 31.44 14.90
C ASN A 91 3.12 32.47 14.16
N ARG A 92 3.76 33.45 13.50
CA ARG A 92 3.10 34.45 12.65
C ARG A 92 2.75 33.97 11.24
N GLY A 93 3.17 32.76 10.85
CA GLY A 93 2.87 32.19 9.52
C GLY A 93 3.73 32.75 8.38
N GLU A 94 4.81 33.46 8.69
CA GLU A 94 5.65 34.19 7.73
C GLU A 94 6.82 33.33 7.18
N TRP A 95 6.80 32.02 7.44
CA TRP A 95 7.86 31.07 7.10
C TRP A 95 8.36 31.13 5.65
N LEU A 96 7.46 31.38 4.70
CA LEU A 96 7.75 31.39 3.27
C LEU A 96 8.48 32.67 2.81
N ILE A 97 8.55 33.70 3.64
CA ILE A 97 9.04 35.03 3.26
C ILE A 97 10.56 35.13 3.41
N THR A 98 11.13 34.40 4.38
CA THR A 98 12.53 34.60 4.81
C THR A 98 13.57 33.73 4.10
N GLY A 99 13.18 32.73 3.28
CA GLY A 99 14.11 31.88 2.51
C GLY A 99 15.21 31.18 3.34
N LYS A 100 15.10 31.18 4.67
CA LYS A 100 16.17 30.78 5.59
C LYS A 100 16.02 29.29 5.91
N GLN A 101 17.02 28.51 5.53
CA GLN A 101 17.14 27.13 5.97
C GLN A 101 17.59 27.13 7.43
N ILE A 102 16.68 26.77 8.33
CA ILE A 102 16.96 26.56 9.76
C ILE A 102 17.51 25.12 9.89
N PRO A 103 18.57 24.89 10.70
CA PRO A 103 19.23 23.58 10.79
C PRO A 103 18.32 22.43 11.24
#